data_AF-A0A1A2PTX4-F1
#
_entry.id   AF-A0A1A2PTX4-F1
#
_cell.length_a   1.000
_cell.length_b   1.000
_cell.length_c   1.000
_cell.angle_alpha   90.00
_cell.angle_beta   90.00
_cell.angle_gamma   90.00
#
_symmetry.space_group_name_H-M   'P 1'
#
loop_
_entity.id
_entity.type
_entity.pdbx_description
1 polymer ?
#
loop_
_entity_poly.entity_id
_entity_poly.type
_entity_poly.pdbx_seq_one_letter_code
_entity_poly.pdbx_strand_id
1 'polypeptide(L)'
;MTATAVPLATAKPVISALPPSRGLRVMWIVAFGSLVLGFPLYTYLVFHGHMDRGLMANLLATQATAAYFVGIFAAFLPIRSLRRWTRFERLQGVVLPFVICSYATHLTWELGWLILHKPIAGARESAWAYPWWAYIDGGDLRYLNPNPHFLMIEVLSVINACVGVTGLILLKRSQFTDYRGTLLVMSTAVTHTVLTWYYYGSEIIGGMPSVNTSSFFDLGVKFIMLNMPWLIAPWLVLAWGYQMLKRQFAAIGHSPEMVSGTTA
;
A
#
# COMPACT_ATOMS: atom_id res chain seq x y z
N MET A 1 -1.04 -11.98 54.18
CA MET A 1 -1.13 -11.15 52.97
C MET A 1 -1.52 -12.05 51.81
N THR A 2 -2.80 -12.15 51.52
CA THR A 2 -3.33 -12.86 50.35
C THR A 2 -3.03 -12.05 49.11
N ALA A 3 -2.17 -12.58 48.24
CA ALA A 3 -1.93 -12.01 46.92
C ALA A 3 -3.26 -12.03 46.14
N THR A 4 -3.90 -10.88 46.02
CA THR A 4 -5.01 -10.68 45.09
C THR A 4 -4.47 -10.93 43.68
N ALA A 5 -4.87 -12.05 43.09
CA ALA A 5 -4.64 -12.33 41.69
C ALA A 5 -5.22 -11.15 40.88
N VAL A 6 -4.33 -10.41 40.21
CA VAL A 6 -4.74 -9.43 39.22
C VAL A 6 -5.56 -10.19 38.18
N PRO A 7 -6.83 -9.82 37.93
CA PRO A 7 -7.62 -10.49 36.90
C PRO A 7 -6.84 -10.47 35.59
N LEU A 8 -6.59 -11.64 35.01
CA LEU A 8 -6.04 -11.74 33.65
C LEU A 8 -6.93 -10.87 32.77
N ALA A 9 -6.38 -9.76 32.27
CA ALA A 9 -7.10 -8.87 31.37
C ALA A 9 -7.65 -9.75 30.25
N THR A 10 -8.99 -9.79 30.10
CA THR A 10 -9.65 -10.61 29.10
C THR A 10 -9.01 -10.34 27.75
N ALA A 11 -8.32 -11.36 27.23
CA ALA A 11 -7.55 -11.25 26.01
C ALA A 11 -8.47 -10.74 24.88
N LYS A 12 -8.10 -9.61 24.26
CA LYS A 12 -8.89 -9.10 23.13
C LYS A 12 -8.86 -10.14 22.01
N PRO A 13 -10.02 -10.50 21.43
CA PRO A 13 -10.06 -11.54 20.41
C PRO A 13 -9.32 -11.10 19.13
N VAL A 14 -8.81 -12.09 18.40
CA VAL A 14 -8.30 -11.92 17.03
C VAL A 14 -9.48 -11.58 16.12
N ILE A 15 -9.34 -10.52 15.31
CA ILE A 15 -10.37 -10.09 14.36
C ILE A 15 -9.98 -10.54 12.96
N SER A 16 -10.55 -11.65 12.50
CA SER A 16 -10.27 -12.22 11.17
C SER A 16 -11.06 -11.55 10.05
N ALA A 17 -12.22 -10.99 10.36
CA ALA A 17 -13.10 -10.33 9.41
C ALA A 17 -13.57 -8.97 9.97
N LEU A 18 -13.51 -7.94 9.12
CA LEU A 18 -14.08 -6.64 9.46
C LEU A 18 -15.62 -6.73 9.43
N PRO A 19 -16.32 -6.03 10.35
CA PRO A 19 -17.78 -5.96 10.30
C PRO A 19 -18.25 -5.43 8.93
N PRO A 20 -19.42 -5.85 8.42
CA PRO A 20 -19.90 -5.37 7.14
C PRO A 20 -20.21 -3.86 7.20
N SER A 21 -19.76 -3.13 6.18
CA SER A 21 -20.04 -1.69 6.03
C SER A 21 -20.34 -1.37 4.57
N ARG A 22 -21.61 -1.10 4.25
CA ARG A 22 -22.02 -0.72 2.87
C ARG A 22 -21.30 0.56 2.41
N GLY A 23 -21.23 1.58 3.27
CA GLY A 23 -20.58 2.85 2.93
C GLY A 23 -19.09 2.67 2.60
N LEU A 24 -18.37 1.86 3.38
CA LEU A 24 -16.95 1.59 3.11
C LEU A 24 -16.75 0.81 1.80
N ARG A 25 -17.59 -0.20 1.53
CA ARG A 25 -17.53 -0.94 0.26
C ARG A 25 -17.77 -0.02 -0.94
N VAL A 26 -18.75 0.88 -0.86
CA VAL A 26 -19.00 1.86 -1.93
C VAL A 26 -17.78 2.76 -2.13
N MET A 27 -17.17 3.27 -1.06
CA MET A 27 -15.94 4.08 -1.16
C MET A 27 -14.79 3.30 -1.82
N TRP A 28 -14.57 2.04 -1.44
CA TRP A 28 -13.54 1.21 -2.06
C TRP A 28 -13.81 0.93 -3.54
N ILE A 29 -15.06 0.60 -3.89
CA ILE A 29 -15.45 0.37 -5.30
C ILE A 29 -15.25 1.64 -6.12
N VAL A 30 -15.68 2.79 -5.61
CA VAL A 30 -15.53 4.06 -6.33
C VAL A 30 -14.06 4.43 -6.46
N ALA A 31 -13.30 4.43 -5.36
CA ALA A 31 -11.90 4.85 -5.37
C ALA A 31 -11.03 3.89 -6.19
N PHE A 32 -10.95 2.61 -5.81
CA PHE A 32 -10.09 1.65 -6.51
C PHE A 32 -10.64 1.27 -7.89
N GLY A 33 -11.96 1.25 -8.08
CA GLY A 33 -12.56 1.09 -9.40
C GLY A 33 -12.21 2.25 -10.33
N SER A 34 -12.28 3.50 -9.84
CA SER A 34 -11.82 4.66 -10.65
C SER A 34 -10.33 4.58 -10.95
N LEU A 35 -9.50 4.10 -10.03
CA LEU A 35 -8.06 3.94 -10.27
C LEU A 35 -7.80 2.98 -11.42
N VAL A 36 -8.43 1.79 -11.38
CA VAL A 36 -8.27 0.77 -12.42
C VAL A 36 -8.82 1.25 -13.76
N LEU A 37 -9.98 1.91 -13.77
CA LEU A 37 -10.59 2.44 -14.99
C LEU A 37 -9.85 3.65 -15.56
N GLY A 38 -9.13 4.40 -14.73
CA GLY A 38 -8.37 5.58 -15.14
C GLY A 38 -7.35 5.23 -16.22
N PHE A 39 -6.55 4.18 -16.00
CA PHE A 39 -5.50 3.79 -16.96
C PHE A 39 -5.99 3.61 -18.40
N PRO A 40 -6.97 2.73 -18.70
CA PRO A 40 -7.48 2.58 -20.07
C PRO A 40 -8.24 3.81 -20.56
N LEU A 41 -8.97 4.52 -19.68
CA LEU A 41 -9.74 5.71 -20.07
C LEU A 41 -8.83 6.84 -20.55
N TYR A 42 -7.86 7.25 -19.74
CA TYR A 42 -6.94 8.33 -20.10
C TYR A 42 -6.04 7.94 -21.28
N THR A 43 -5.64 6.67 -21.37
CA THR A 43 -4.93 6.16 -22.56
C THR A 43 -5.80 6.31 -23.82
N TYR A 44 -7.06 5.90 -23.77
CA TYR A 44 -7.97 6.05 -24.91
C TYR A 44 -8.15 7.51 -25.31
N LEU A 45 -8.33 8.41 -24.35
CA LEU A 45 -8.50 9.85 -24.60
C LEU A 45 -7.29 10.47 -25.30
N VAL A 46 -6.06 10.07 -24.97
CA VAL A 46 -4.85 10.56 -25.66
C VAL A 46 -4.76 10.01 -27.09
N PHE A 47 -4.86 8.69 -27.26
CA PHE A 47 -4.53 8.05 -28.54
C PHE A 47 -5.68 7.99 -29.54
N HIS A 48 -6.92 8.05 -29.08
CA HIS A 48 -8.12 8.03 -29.93
C HIS A 48 -8.95 9.30 -29.80
N GLY A 49 -8.98 9.91 -28.61
CA GLY A 49 -9.68 11.17 -28.37
C GLY A 49 -8.89 12.42 -28.77
N HIS A 50 -7.62 12.28 -29.18
CA HIS A 50 -6.71 13.38 -29.53
C HIS A 50 -6.57 14.45 -28.43
N MET A 51 -6.75 14.05 -27.17
CA MET A 51 -6.60 14.94 -26.01
C MET A 51 -5.13 15.17 -25.71
N ASP A 52 -4.82 16.34 -25.13
CA ASP A 52 -3.45 16.68 -24.75
C ASP A 52 -2.86 15.66 -23.77
N ARG A 53 -1.70 15.12 -24.14
CA ARG A 53 -1.02 14.05 -23.42
C ARG A 53 -0.61 14.45 -22.00
N GLY A 54 -0.08 15.67 -21.86
CA GLY A 54 0.41 16.19 -20.58
C GLY A 54 -0.73 16.46 -19.61
N LEU A 55 -1.82 17.05 -20.11
CA LEU A 55 -3.05 17.27 -19.36
C LEU A 55 -3.65 15.95 -18.90
N MET A 56 -3.79 14.96 -19.78
CA MET A 56 -4.33 13.65 -19.41
C MET A 56 -3.44 12.93 -18.38
N ALA A 57 -2.12 13.08 -18.46
CA ALA A 57 -1.19 12.57 -17.46
C ALA A 57 -1.40 13.22 -16.09
N ASN A 58 -1.56 14.55 -16.06
CA ASN A 58 -1.84 15.30 -14.82
C ASN A 58 -3.18 14.91 -14.20
N LEU A 59 -4.23 14.71 -15.02
CA LEU A 59 -5.54 14.28 -14.56
C LEU A 59 -5.51 12.83 -14.04
N LEU A 60 -4.85 11.92 -14.74
CA LEU A 60 -4.66 10.54 -14.28
C LEU A 60 -3.92 10.51 -12.94
N ALA A 61 -2.82 11.25 -12.80
CA ALA A 61 -2.07 11.34 -11.54
C ALA A 61 -2.95 11.89 -10.40
N THR A 62 -3.69 12.97 -10.66
CA THR A 62 -4.60 13.57 -9.66
C THR A 62 -5.70 12.58 -9.23
N GLN A 63 -6.32 11.89 -10.20
CA GLN A 63 -7.31 10.85 -9.93
C GLN A 63 -6.70 9.69 -9.14
N ALA A 64 -5.52 9.23 -9.53
CA ALA A 64 -4.84 8.12 -8.85
C ALA A 64 -4.48 8.49 -7.40
N THR A 65 -3.93 9.68 -7.17
CA THR A 65 -3.68 10.23 -5.84
C THR A 65 -4.97 10.26 -5.01
N ALA A 66 -6.04 10.86 -5.54
CA ALA A 66 -7.32 10.92 -4.82
C ALA A 66 -7.87 9.52 -4.51
N ALA A 67 -7.79 8.60 -5.46
CA ALA A 67 -8.21 7.21 -5.29
C ALA A 67 -7.39 6.49 -4.22
N TYR A 68 -6.07 6.67 -4.17
CA TYR A 68 -5.24 6.10 -3.12
C TYR A 68 -5.63 6.64 -1.75
N PHE A 69 -5.71 7.97 -1.60
CA PHE A 69 -6.04 8.55 -0.30
C PHE A 69 -7.44 8.16 0.17
N VAL A 70 -8.45 8.28 -0.69
CA VAL A 70 -9.82 7.91 -0.34
C VAL A 70 -9.92 6.42 -0.10
N GLY A 71 -9.39 5.58 -0.98
CA GLY A 71 -9.49 4.12 -0.88
C GLY A 71 -8.78 3.55 0.35
N ILE A 72 -7.54 3.97 0.59
CA ILE A 72 -6.72 3.48 1.71
C ILE A 72 -7.27 4.01 3.04
N PHE A 73 -7.53 5.31 3.15
CA PHE A 73 -7.89 5.93 4.42
C PHE A 73 -9.40 6.02 4.67
N ALA A 74 -10.24 5.42 3.82
CA ALA A 74 -11.71 5.45 3.93
C ALA A 74 -12.21 5.02 5.32
N ALA A 75 -11.54 4.06 5.98
CA ALA A 75 -11.96 3.57 7.29
C ALA A 75 -11.75 4.60 8.42
N PHE A 76 -11.01 5.69 8.18
CA PHE A 76 -10.89 6.83 9.08
C PHE A 76 -11.88 7.95 8.78
N LEU A 77 -12.56 7.93 7.64
CA LEU A 77 -13.59 8.90 7.31
C LEU A 77 -14.81 8.76 8.24
N PRO A 78 -15.58 9.85 8.46
CA PRO A 78 -16.78 9.86 9.30
C PRO A 78 -17.99 9.19 8.63
N ILE A 79 -17.81 8.00 8.04
CA ILE A 79 -18.86 7.22 7.39
C ILE A 79 -19.83 6.67 8.44
N ARG A 80 -21.14 6.91 8.27
CA ARG A 80 -22.19 6.52 9.23
C ARG A 80 -22.15 5.03 9.60
N SER A 81 -21.89 4.14 8.64
CA SER A 81 -21.81 2.69 8.86
C SER A 81 -20.57 2.23 9.65
N LEU A 82 -19.60 3.12 9.89
CA LEU A 82 -18.39 2.83 10.68
C LEU A 82 -18.48 3.31 12.13
N ARG A 83 -19.58 3.95 12.55
CA ARG A 83 -19.70 4.55 13.90
C ARG A 83 -19.52 3.55 15.04
N ARG A 84 -19.87 2.28 14.82
CA ARG A 84 -19.72 1.20 15.81
C ARG A 84 -18.40 0.45 15.74
N TRP A 85 -17.56 0.76 14.74
CA TRP A 85 -16.26 0.12 14.62
C TRP A 85 -15.32 0.64 15.71
N THR A 86 -14.65 -0.29 16.36
CA THR A 86 -13.53 -0.03 17.26
C THR A 86 -12.36 0.61 16.51
N ARG A 87 -11.46 1.24 17.26
CA ARG A 87 -10.23 1.83 16.70
C ARG A 87 -9.38 0.80 15.95
N PHE A 88 -9.34 -0.45 16.45
CA PHE A 88 -8.57 -1.52 15.82
C PHE A 88 -9.19 -1.99 14.51
N GLU A 89 -10.52 -2.12 14.43
CA GLU A 89 -11.21 -2.44 13.18
C GLU A 89 -11.02 -1.34 12.14
N ARG A 90 -11.05 -0.07 12.54
CA ARG A 90 -10.74 1.04 11.63
C ARG A 90 -9.31 0.99 11.13
N LEU A 91 -8.35 0.74 12.01
CA LEU A 91 -6.94 0.59 11.64
C LEU A 91 -6.73 -0.59 10.68
N GLN A 92 -7.30 -1.76 10.97
CA GLN A 92 -7.28 -2.91 10.08
C GLN A 92 -7.97 -2.62 8.74
N GLY A 93 -9.04 -1.81 8.75
CA GLY A 93 -9.73 -1.30 7.58
C GLY A 93 -8.95 -0.27 6.75
N VAL A 94 -7.83 0.26 7.25
CA VAL A 94 -6.87 1.05 6.47
C VAL A 94 -5.72 0.18 5.98
N VAL A 95 -5.18 -0.65 6.88
CA VAL A 95 -4.03 -1.51 6.60
C VAL A 95 -4.32 -2.51 5.50
N LEU A 96 -5.44 -3.23 5.54
CA LEU A 96 -5.75 -4.25 4.54
C LEU A 96 -5.87 -3.67 3.12
N PRO A 97 -6.63 -2.58 2.87
CA PRO A 97 -6.62 -1.93 1.56
C PRO A 97 -5.24 -1.43 1.14
N PHE A 98 -4.46 -0.82 2.04
CA PHE A 98 -3.11 -0.36 1.71
C PHE A 98 -2.22 -1.51 1.24
N VAL A 99 -2.07 -2.57 2.04
CA VAL A 99 -1.15 -3.66 1.70
C VAL A 99 -1.58 -4.41 0.44
N ILE A 100 -2.90 -4.62 0.24
CA ILE A 100 -3.42 -5.24 -0.98
C ILE A 100 -3.13 -4.35 -2.20
N CYS A 101 -3.43 -3.06 -2.10
CA CYS A 101 -3.19 -2.10 -3.17
C CYS A 101 -1.70 -1.98 -3.49
N SER A 102 -0.86 -1.86 -2.47
CA SER A 102 0.60 -1.76 -2.59
C SER A 102 1.18 -3.00 -3.27
N TYR A 103 0.86 -4.20 -2.80
CA TYR A 103 1.39 -5.42 -3.40
C TYR A 103 0.89 -5.62 -4.83
N ALA A 104 -0.36 -5.24 -5.12
CA ALA A 104 -0.86 -5.22 -6.50
C ALA A 104 -0.04 -4.27 -7.38
N THR A 105 0.18 -3.02 -6.95
CA THR A 105 1.01 -2.04 -7.67
C THR A 105 2.41 -2.58 -7.96
N HIS A 106 3.08 -3.14 -6.96
CA HIS A 106 4.41 -3.73 -7.14
C HIS A 106 4.41 -4.90 -8.13
N LEU A 107 3.45 -5.83 -8.00
CA LEU A 107 3.40 -7.04 -8.85
C LEU A 107 2.84 -6.80 -10.25
N THR A 108 2.18 -5.67 -10.51
CA THR A 108 1.65 -5.36 -11.85
C THR A 108 2.39 -4.21 -12.52
N TRP A 109 2.47 -3.05 -11.88
CA TRP A 109 3.00 -1.83 -12.49
C TRP A 109 4.53 -1.79 -12.44
N GLU A 110 5.12 -2.03 -11.26
CA GLU A 110 6.59 -1.98 -11.09
C GLU A 110 7.25 -3.20 -11.71
N LEU A 111 6.71 -4.40 -11.50
CA LEU A 111 7.20 -5.60 -12.19
C LEU A 111 7.09 -5.46 -13.71
N GLY A 112 5.96 -4.90 -14.20
CA GLY A 112 5.78 -4.59 -15.61
C GLY A 112 6.86 -3.63 -16.11
N TRP A 113 7.13 -2.55 -15.37
CA TRP A 113 8.21 -1.63 -15.69
C TRP A 113 9.59 -2.30 -15.66
N LEU A 114 9.93 -3.07 -14.63
CA LEU A 114 11.22 -3.76 -14.52
C LEU A 114 11.52 -4.64 -15.74
N ILE A 115 10.52 -5.39 -16.20
CA ILE A 115 10.66 -6.28 -17.36
C ILE A 115 10.76 -5.47 -18.66
N LEU A 116 10.01 -4.36 -18.78
CA LEU A 116 9.80 -3.64 -20.03
C LEU A 116 10.42 -2.23 -20.08
N HIS A 117 11.23 -1.82 -19.12
CA HIS A 117 11.69 -0.41 -18.99
C HIS A 117 12.39 0.09 -20.26
N LYS A 118 13.20 -0.74 -20.92
CA LYS A 118 13.85 -0.39 -22.20
C LYS A 118 12.83 -0.24 -23.35
N PRO A 119 11.95 -1.22 -23.65
CA PRO A 119 10.84 -1.02 -24.59
C PRO A 119 9.96 0.19 -24.27
N ILE A 120 9.59 0.39 -22.99
CA ILE A 120 8.76 1.52 -22.55
C ILE A 120 9.43 2.85 -22.91
N ALA A 121 10.73 2.99 -22.65
CA ALA A 121 11.50 4.19 -23.00
C ALA A 121 11.47 4.51 -24.51
N GLY A 122 11.45 3.49 -25.37
CA GLY A 122 11.30 3.65 -26.82
C GLY A 122 9.86 3.81 -27.32
N ALA A 123 8.85 3.56 -26.48
CA ALA A 123 7.45 3.44 -26.88
C ALA A 123 6.58 4.62 -26.42
N ARG A 124 7.15 5.83 -26.36
CA ARG A 124 6.45 7.04 -25.90
C ARG A 124 5.11 7.26 -26.58
N GLU A 125 5.08 7.09 -27.89
CA GLU A 125 3.89 7.29 -28.74
C GLU A 125 3.05 6.02 -28.91
N SER A 126 3.18 5.04 -28.00
CA SER A 126 2.37 3.82 -28.02
C SER A 126 1.40 3.75 -26.85
N ALA A 127 0.13 3.47 -27.15
CA ALA A 127 -0.93 3.41 -26.15
C ALA A 127 -0.64 2.45 -24.98
N TRP A 128 -0.05 1.28 -25.27
CA TRP A 128 0.24 0.28 -24.23
C TRP A 128 1.27 0.77 -23.19
N ALA A 129 2.19 1.66 -23.56
CA ALA A 129 3.23 2.18 -22.67
C ALA A 129 2.80 3.45 -21.93
N TYR A 130 1.68 4.06 -22.32
CA TYR A 130 1.20 5.31 -21.76
C TYR A 130 0.97 5.30 -20.25
N PRO A 131 0.48 4.22 -19.61
CA PRO A 131 0.38 4.16 -18.15
C PRO A 131 1.67 4.49 -17.39
N TRP A 132 2.84 4.08 -17.90
CA TRP A 132 4.12 4.44 -17.32
C TRP A 132 4.55 5.84 -17.74
N TRP A 133 4.34 6.19 -19.01
CA TRP A 133 4.69 7.51 -19.49
C TRP A 133 3.90 8.63 -18.85
N ALA A 134 2.65 8.42 -18.48
CA ALA A 134 1.85 9.40 -17.74
C ALA A 134 2.51 9.77 -16.39
N TYR A 135 3.33 8.87 -15.84
CA TYR A 135 4.17 9.16 -14.68
C TYR A 135 5.54 9.73 -15.08
N ILE A 136 6.23 9.12 -16.06
CA ILE A 136 7.56 9.57 -16.53
C ILE A 136 7.52 11.02 -17.04
N ASP A 137 6.45 11.40 -17.75
CA ASP A 137 6.24 12.75 -18.26
C ASP A 137 5.99 13.70 -17.08
N GLY A 138 7.08 14.18 -16.48
CA GLY A 138 7.13 15.18 -15.41
C GLY A 138 7.22 14.61 -14.00
N GLY A 139 6.72 13.41 -13.72
CA GLY A 139 6.71 12.84 -12.37
C GLY A 139 8.10 12.42 -11.88
N ASP A 140 8.75 11.51 -12.60
CA ASP A 140 10.11 11.08 -12.27
C ASP A 140 10.83 10.49 -13.50
N LEU A 141 11.83 11.22 -13.99
CA LEU A 141 12.60 10.83 -15.18
C LEU A 141 13.55 9.64 -14.93
N ARG A 142 13.77 9.22 -13.68
CA ARG A 142 14.59 8.03 -13.39
C ARG A 142 13.97 6.75 -13.96
N TYR A 143 12.66 6.73 -14.17
CA TYR A 143 11.97 5.63 -14.86
C TYR A 143 12.26 5.55 -16.37
N LEU A 144 12.80 6.62 -16.98
CA LEU A 144 13.20 6.63 -18.38
C LEU A 144 14.59 6.02 -18.57
N ASN A 145 15.55 6.44 -17.75
CA ASN A 145 16.95 5.98 -17.80
C ASN A 145 17.42 5.61 -16.39
N PRO A 146 17.02 4.43 -15.88
CA PRO A 146 17.31 4.05 -14.51
C PRO A 146 18.79 3.75 -14.34
N ASN A 147 19.41 4.38 -13.34
CA ASN A 147 20.71 3.93 -12.85
C ASN A 147 20.56 2.61 -12.06
N PRO A 148 21.64 1.86 -11.82
CA PRO A 148 21.56 0.58 -11.09
C PRO A 148 20.95 0.71 -9.69
N HIS A 149 21.18 1.82 -8.97
CA HIS A 149 20.61 2.02 -7.64
C HIS A 149 19.09 2.14 -7.69
N PHE A 150 18.57 2.94 -8.62
CA PHE A 150 17.14 3.12 -8.82
C PHE A 150 16.46 1.82 -9.25
N LEU A 151 17.08 1.09 -10.20
CA LEU A 151 16.59 -0.22 -10.61
C LEU A 151 16.48 -1.19 -9.43
N MET A 152 17.45 -1.17 -8.51
CA MET A 152 17.43 -2.02 -7.32
C MET A 152 16.32 -1.66 -6.33
N ILE A 153 15.90 -0.39 -6.23
CA ILE A 153 14.73 0.00 -5.42
C ILE A 153 13.49 -0.76 -5.91
N GLU A 154 13.26 -0.75 -7.22
CA GLU A 154 12.12 -1.39 -7.87
C GLU A 154 12.19 -2.92 -7.79
N VAL A 155 13.39 -3.51 -7.92
CA VAL A 155 13.55 -4.96 -7.68
C VAL A 155 13.18 -5.32 -6.24
N LEU A 156 13.63 -4.52 -5.27
CA LEU A 156 13.35 -4.75 -3.86
C LEU A 156 11.86 -4.55 -3.53
N SER A 157 11.17 -3.60 -4.14
CA SER A 157 9.73 -3.41 -3.93
C SER A 157 8.92 -4.60 -4.45
N VAL A 158 9.29 -5.19 -5.59
CA VAL A 158 8.67 -6.44 -6.10
C VAL A 158 8.93 -7.62 -5.17
N ILE A 159 10.17 -7.82 -4.72
CA ILE A 159 10.49 -8.88 -3.74
C ILE A 159 9.68 -8.67 -2.45
N ASN A 160 9.58 -7.43 -1.98
CA ASN A 160 8.82 -7.07 -0.80
C ASN A 160 7.33 -7.42 -0.96
N ALA A 161 6.76 -7.22 -2.15
CA ALA A 161 5.39 -7.62 -2.44
C ALA A 161 5.19 -9.15 -2.40
N CYS A 162 6.14 -9.94 -2.88
CA CYS A 162 6.09 -11.41 -2.77
C CYS A 162 6.07 -11.87 -1.30
N VAL A 163 6.88 -11.25 -0.44
CA VAL A 163 6.87 -11.48 1.02
C VAL A 163 5.51 -11.10 1.61
N GLY A 164 4.99 -9.93 1.25
CA GLY A 164 3.70 -9.42 1.70
C GLY A 164 2.52 -10.31 1.31
N VAL A 165 2.45 -10.75 0.06
CA VAL A 165 1.42 -11.67 -0.43
C VAL A 165 1.48 -13.00 0.31
N THR A 166 2.69 -13.53 0.56
CA THR A 166 2.86 -14.74 1.37
C THR A 166 2.29 -14.54 2.79
N GLY A 167 2.59 -13.39 3.41
CA GLY A 167 2.01 -13.01 4.70
C GLY A 167 0.49 -12.93 4.68
N LEU A 168 -0.11 -12.29 3.67
CA LEU A 168 -1.56 -12.21 3.50
C LEU A 168 -2.22 -13.58 3.28
N ILE A 169 -1.58 -14.47 2.52
CA ILE A 169 -2.08 -15.84 2.32
C ILE A 169 -2.10 -16.59 3.65
N LEU A 170 -1.02 -16.52 4.43
CA LEU A 170 -0.95 -17.15 5.75
C LEU A 170 -2.01 -16.59 6.70
N LEU A 171 -2.18 -15.27 6.76
CA LEU A 171 -3.23 -14.64 7.56
C LEU A 171 -4.62 -15.09 7.10
N LYS A 172 -4.91 -15.06 5.81
CA LYS A 172 -6.23 -15.45 5.29
C LYS A 172 -6.54 -16.91 5.59
N ARG A 173 -5.59 -17.83 5.36
CA ARG A 173 -5.76 -19.27 5.60
C ARG A 173 -5.94 -19.58 7.08
N SER A 174 -5.21 -18.90 7.95
CA SER A 174 -5.27 -19.09 9.40
C SER A 174 -6.39 -18.29 10.09
N GLN A 175 -7.22 -17.55 9.34
CA GLN A 175 -8.18 -16.60 9.92
C GLN A 175 -7.49 -15.61 10.89
N PHE A 176 -6.33 -15.10 10.48
CA PHE A 176 -5.49 -14.15 11.20
C PHE A 176 -4.93 -14.67 12.54
N THR A 177 -4.92 -15.98 12.78
CA THR A 177 -4.33 -16.56 14.01
C THR A 177 -2.84 -16.82 13.90
N ASP A 178 -2.29 -17.03 12.70
CA ASP A 178 -0.85 -17.28 12.51
C ASP A 178 -0.04 -15.98 12.58
N TYR A 179 0.74 -15.83 13.66
CA TYR A 179 1.57 -14.65 13.90
C TYR A 179 2.68 -14.45 12.86
N ARG A 180 3.12 -15.52 12.17
CA ARG A 180 4.14 -15.43 11.12
C ARG A 180 3.62 -14.62 9.94
N GLY A 181 2.34 -14.74 9.62
CA GLY A 181 1.68 -13.92 8.62
C GLY A 181 1.72 -12.42 8.98
N THR A 182 1.50 -12.09 10.25
CA THR A 182 1.62 -10.71 10.75
C THR A 182 3.05 -10.19 10.64
N LEU A 183 4.04 -11.00 11.03
CA LEU A 183 5.45 -10.63 10.96
C LEU A 183 5.92 -10.36 9.52
N LEU A 184 5.48 -11.17 8.55
CA LEU A 184 5.79 -10.96 7.13
C LEU A 184 5.14 -9.66 6.61
N VAL A 185 3.90 -9.36 7.00
CA VAL A 185 3.28 -8.07 6.60
C VAL A 185 4.01 -6.89 7.27
N MET A 186 4.39 -7.01 8.55
CA MET A 186 5.16 -5.97 9.25
C MET A 186 6.54 -5.76 8.63
N SER A 187 7.23 -6.81 8.21
CA SER A 187 8.54 -6.66 7.56
C SER A 187 8.42 -5.85 6.27
N THR A 188 7.33 -6.03 5.50
CA THR A 188 7.13 -5.22 4.29
C THR A 188 6.99 -3.73 4.57
N ALA A 189 6.40 -3.35 5.70
CA ALA A 189 6.24 -1.96 6.08
C ALA A 189 7.60 -1.29 6.42
N VAL A 190 8.52 -2.03 7.06
CA VAL A 190 9.88 -1.53 7.29
C VAL A 190 10.58 -1.28 5.97
N THR A 191 10.53 -2.25 5.05
CA THR A 191 11.11 -2.11 3.70
C THR A 191 10.51 -0.93 2.95
N HIS A 192 9.18 -0.77 2.93
CA HIS A 192 8.51 0.36 2.28
C HIS A 192 9.00 1.71 2.80
N THR A 193 9.17 1.82 4.13
CA THR A 193 9.67 3.06 4.74
C THR A 193 11.07 3.38 4.23
N VAL A 194 11.98 2.41 4.28
CA VAL A 194 13.37 2.60 3.83
C VAL A 194 13.45 2.91 2.35
N LEU A 195 12.73 2.17 1.50
CA LEU A 195 12.71 2.40 0.06
C LEU A 195 12.15 3.78 -0.29
N THR A 196 11.04 4.19 0.34
CA THR A 196 10.41 5.48 0.09
C THR A 196 11.28 6.65 0.58
N TRP A 197 11.96 6.48 1.72
CA TRP A 197 12.92 7.46 2.22
C TRP A 197 14.11 7.60 1.29
N TYR A 198 14.66 6.48 0.80
CA TYR A 198 15.75 6.51 -0.16
C TYR A 198 15.32 7.10 -1.50
N TYR A 199 14.10 6.78 -1.98
CA TYR A 199 13.50 7.31 -3.20
C TYR A 199 13.42 8.84 -3.19
N TYR A 200 12.86 9.43 -2.12
CA TYR A 200 12.79 10.89 -1.96
C TYR A 200 14.14 11.48 -1.61
N GLY A 201 14.85 10.87 -0.67
CA GLY A 201 16.10 11.41 -0.12
C GLY A 201 17.20 11.51 -1.18
N SER A 202 17.35 10.49 -2.02
CA SER A 202 18.32 10.53 -3.14
C SER A 202 18.01 11.67 -4.12
N GLU A 203 16.74 11.94 -4.39
CA GLU A 203 16.33 13.02 -5.28
C GLU A 203 16.55 14.40 -4.65
N ILE A 204 16.16 14.57 -3.38
CA ILE A 204 16.35 15.82 -2.63
C ILE A 204 17.82 16.15 -2.46
N ILE A 205 18.65 15.18 -2.06
CA ILE A 205 20.11 15.36 -1.90
C ILE A 205 20.76 15.68 -3.24
N GLY A 206 20.27 15.09 -4.33
CA GLY A 206 20.75 15.37 -5.69
C GLY A 206 20.31 16.72 -6.26
N GLY A 207 19.46 17.48 -5.59
CA GLY A 207 18.93 18.76 -6.08
C GLY A 207 17.73 18.63 -7.03
N MET A 208 17.00 17.51 -6.96
CA MET A 208 15.81 17.18 -7.77
C MET A 208 16.03 17.17 -9.29
N PRO A 209 17.11 16.55 -9.81
CA PRO A 209 17.46 16.60 -11.24
C PRO A 209 16.46 15.87 -12.15
N SER A 210 15.64 14.98 -11.60
CA SER A 210 14.74 14.08 -12.33
C SER A 210 13.28 14.54 -12.28
N VAL A 211 13.00 15.66 -11.60
CA VAL A 211 11.64 16.18 -11.37
C VAL A 211 11.59 17.66 -11.72
N ASN A 212 10.55 18.09 -12.43
CA ASN A 212 10.33 19.50 -12.70
C ASN A 212 9.81 20.23 -11.45
N THR A 213 10.70 20.89 -10.71
CA THR A 213 10.39 21.58 -9.45
C THR A 213 9.56 22.86 -9.62
N SER A 214 9.45 23.39 -10.84
CA SER A 214 8.62 24.57 -11.13
C SER A 214 7.15 24.25 -11.35
N SER A 215 6.80 22.98 -11.53
CA SER A 215 5.44 22.52 -11.85
C SER A 215 4.79 21.88 -10.62
N PHE A 216 3.66 22.43 -10.19
CA PHE A 216 2.87 21.88 -9.09
C PHE A 216 2.40 20.45 -9.36
N PHE A 217 2.05 20.11 -10.60
CA PHE A 217 1.60 18.76 -10.94
C PHE A 217 2.76 17.76 -10.92
N ASP A 218 3.92 18.16 -11.42
CA ASP A 218 5.08 17.28 -11.53
C ASP A 218 5.68 17.00 -10.15
N LEU A 219 6.02 18.05 -9.41
CA LEU A 219 6.57 17.92 -8.07
C LEU A 219 5.51 17.55 -7.02
N GLY A 220 4.42 18.31 -6.97
CA GLY A 220 3.42 18.19 -5.90
C GLY A 220 2.56 16.94 -6.04
N VAL A 221 1.94 16.74 -7.21
CA VAL A 221 0.98 15.64 -7.39
C VAL A 221 1.67 14.31 -7.72
N LYS A 222 2.43 14.26 -8.82
CA LYS A 222 3.05 13.02 -9.30
C LYS A 222 4.16 12.57 -8.37
N PHE A 223 5.15 13.41 -8.09
CA PHE A 223 6.30 12.98 -7.32
C PHE A 223 5.97 12.82 -5.83
N ILE A 224 5.39 13.84 -5.19
CA ILE A 224 5.13 13.81 -3.74
C ILE A 224 3.82 13.08 -3.40
N MET A 225 2.66 13.58 -3.83
CA MET A 225 1.39 13.08 -3.29
C MET A 225 1.06 11.66 -3.75
N LEU A 226 1.40 11.26 -4.98
CA LEU A 226 1.13 9.91 -5.48
C LEU A 226 1.90 8.83 -4.70
N ASN A 227 3.13 9.12 -4.29
CA ASN A 227 4.00 8.20 -3.54
C ASN A 227 3.82 8.31 -2.01
N MET A 228 3.21 9.39 -1.52
CA MET A 228 2.98 9.65 -0.09
C MET A 228 2.28 8.51 0.69
N PRO A 229 1.35 7.71 0.12
CA PRO A 229 0.78 6.57 0.84
C PRO A 229 1.84 5.59 1.36
N TRP A 230 2.90 5.33 0.59
CA TRP A 230 4.02 4.47 0.99
C TRP A 230 4.95 5.11 2.02
N LEU A 231 4.83 6.40 2.29
CA LEU A 231 5.51 7.08 3.39
C LEU A 231 4.71 6.99 4.70
N ILE A 232 3.38 7.07 4.63
CA ILE A 232 2.49 7.20 5.80
C ILE A 232 1.98 5.83 6.27
N ALA A 233 1.41 5.04 5.36
CA ALA A 233 0.68 3.83 5.71
C ALA A 233 1.55 2.73 6.34
N PRO A 234 2.87 2.58 6.04
CA PRO A 234 3.70 1.60 6.72
C PRO A 234 3.72 1.74 8.25
N TRP A 235 3.68 2.96 8.78
CA TRP A 235 3.59 3.19 10.23
C TRP A 235 2.28 2.65 10.82
N LEU A 236 1.18 2.74 10.07
CA LEU A 236 -0.11 2.16 10.45
C LEU A 236 -0.06 0.63 10.38
N VAL A 237 0.65 0.06 9.41
CA VAL A 237 0.88 -1.40 9.33
C VAL A 237 1.67 -1.89 10.54
N LEU A 238 2.72 -1.18 10.97
CA LEU A 238 3.50 -1.53 12.16
C LEU A 238 2.65 -1.42 13.43
N ALA A 239 1.86 -0.35 13.58
CA ALA A 239 0.96 -0.17 14.70
C ALA A 239 -0.13 -1.27 14.74
N TRP A 240 -0.69 -1.63 13.59
CA TRP A 240 -1.65 -2.72 13.45
C TRP A 240 -1.02 -4.06 13.80
N GLY A 241 0.17 -4.35 13.26
CA GLY A 241 0.88 -5.60 13.47
C GLY A 241 1.23 -5.80 14.93
N TYR A 242 1.74 -4.77 15.62
CA TYR A 242 1.97 -4.81 17.07
C TYR A 242 0.68 -5.18 17.84
N GLN A 243 -0.43 -4.53 17.50
CA GLN A 243 -1.72 -4.81 18.12
C GLN A 243 -2.25 -6.22 17.79
N MET A 244 -2.02 -6.71 16.58
CA MET A 244 -2.42 -8.04 16.14
C MET A 244 -1.60 -9.13 16.85
N LEU A 245 -0.28 -8.98 16.93
CA LEU A 245 0.61 -9.89 17.65
C LEU A 245 0.21 -10.04 19.12
N LYS A 246 -0.16 -8.94 19.80
CA LYS A 246 -0.67 -9.02 21.19
C LYS A 246 -1.90 -9.90 21.31
N ARG A 247 -2.81 -9.88 20.32
CA ARG A 247 -4.03 -10.71 20.31
C ARG A 247 -3.69 -12.16 19.98
N GLN A 248 -2.82 -12.39 18.99
CA GLN A 248 -2.38 -13.72 18.58
C GLN A 248 -1.62 -14.45 19.70
N PHE A 249 -0.68 -13.78 20.37
CA PHE A 249 0.05 -14.37 21.49
C PHE A 249 -0.80 -14.57 22.74
N ALA A 250 -1.74 -13.66 23.00
CA ALA A 250 -2.69 -13.89 24.09
C ALA A 250 -3.54 -15.14 23.83
N ALA A 251 -3.99 -15.37 22.59
CA ALA A 251 -4.72 -16.59 22.24
C ALA A 251 -3.87 -17.86 22.44
N ILE A 252 -2.60 -17.85 22.06
CA ILE A 252 -1.67 -18.98 22.26
C ILE A 252 -1.46 -19.28 23.75
N GLY A 253 -1.30 -18.25 24.58
CA GLY A 253 -1.12 -18.41 26.03
C GLY A 253 -2.34 -18.94 26.78
N HIS A 254 -3.51 -19.00 26.14
CA HIS A 254 -4.76 -19.55 26.71
C HIS A 254 -5.08 -20.95 26.17
N SER A 255 -4.21 -21.54 25.33
CA SER A 255 -4.38 -22.93 24.86
C SER A 255 -4.13 -23.92 26.02
N PRO A 256 -5.10 -24.80 26.36
CA PRO A 256 -5.04 -25.66 27.55
C PRO A 256 -3.89 -26.67 27.56
N GLU A 257 -3.22 -26.93 26.43
CA GLU A 257 -2.09 -27.87 26.32
C GLU A 257 -0.84 -27.42 27.10
N MET A 258 -0.68 -26.14 27.42
CA MET A 258 0.44 -25.66 28.25
C MET A 258 0.16 -25.65 29.75
N VAL A 259 -1.09 -25.89 30.17
CA VAL A 259 -1.46 -25.91 31.60
C VAL A 259 -1.32 -27.33 32.20
N SER A 260 -1.25 -28.38 31.37
CA SER A 260 -1.07 -29.77 31.82
C SER A 260 0.38 -30.25 31.87
N GLY A 261 1.35 -29.35 31.75
CA GLY A 261 2.79 -29.65 31.76
C GLY A 261 3.41 -30.03 33.12
N THR A 262 2.62 -30.55 34.05
CA THR A 262 3.09 -31.16 35.30
C THR A 262 2.14 -32.28 35.70
N THR A 263 2.48 -33.51 35.29
CA THR A 263 2.57 -34.71 36.14
C THR A 263 2.78 -35.95 35.26
N ALA A 264 4.03 -36.38 35.15
CA ALA A 264 4.43 -37.79 35.07
C ALA A 264 5.86 -37.89 35.59
#